data_AF-A0A356INV5-F1
#
_entry.id   AF-A0A356INV5-F1
#
_cell.length_a   1.000
_cell.length_b   1.000
_cell.length_c   1.000
_cell.angle_alpha   90.00
_cell.angle_beta   90.00
_cell.angle_gamma   90.00
#
_symmetry.space_group_name_H-M   'P 1'
#
loop_
_entity.id
_entity.type
_entity.pdbx_description
1 polymer ?
#
loop_
_entity_poly.entity_id
_entity_poly.type
_entity_poly.pdbx_seq_one_letter_code
_entity_poly.pdbx_strand_id
1 'polypeptide(L)'
;MTDFLANSSHRLFQRPGLGLLRCILLGVTLLALSSGCQNEQDSDATYEEAPRPQQLVQHFQFHRDIKPILEQKCVACHACNDAPCQLKLEAASGLERGASKHKVYDGSRAEDIAPTRLHVDGHSVQDWRQQGFYSVLSTPGQTQAADAKASVLMQMLTLGYQNPVAVAEPLDERYRLGITRQSQCPTPDEFAEYADDNPQGGMPYGVSGLSANEFNTVKTWLEQGAVIDQAPTPFTAAQQQQIQTQIETWESFLNQPDMKSQLVARYLYEHLFLAHLYFSDIGVQPTPFFQLVRSYRNAPEPIEVVATVRPNDDPGRPIYYRLRPITDTLVHKTHIIYGLNDQRMQRYRALFLQQDWQVDSLPGYDYQHASNPFLAFAAIPARARYQFMLDSAEYFTRTFIRGPVCRGQIATDVIRDQFWVMFEDPAQEQYVSNEDHRRKATPLLGLPGEKSHILDLGSEWLKYQNKRNRYRDLRTRQYHRAFNQGLSLNNIWDGDGHNNNAFLTVFRHHNSASVERGWWGRNPKTLWLMDYPLFERTYYELVVNFNVFGSVSHQAQTRLYFDL
;
A
#
# COMPACT_ATOMS: atom_id res chain seq x y z
N MET A 1 -10.34 26.96 13.50
CA MET A 1 -9.52 26.54 14.64
C MET A 1 -8.21 27.29 14.54
N THR A 2 -8.26 28.53 15.00
CA THR A 2 -7.16 29.50 15.02
C THR A 2 -7.06 29.89 16.48
N ASP A 3 -6.39 29.06 17.29
CA ASP A 3 -6.02 29.33 18.69
C ASP A 3 -5.23 28.15 19.27
N PHE A 4 -4.16 27.75 18.60
CA PHE A 4 -3.11 26.91 19.17
C PHE A 4 -1.84 27.28 18.43
N LEU A 5 -1.07 28.21 19.00
CA LEU A 5 0.34 28.58 18.75
C LEU A 5 0.57 30.09 19.02
N ALA A 6 0.22 30.55 20.23
CA ALA A 6 0.67 31.84 20.74
C ALA A 6 0.68 31.81 22.27
N ASN A 7 1.69 31.19 22.87
CA ASN A 7 2.18 31.58 24.19
C ASN A 7 3.41 30.76 24.57
N SER A 8 4.59 31.36 24.47
CA SER A 8 5.81 31.01 25.21
C SER A 8 6.96 31.90 24.73
N SER A 9 6.88 33.19 25.01
CA SER A 9 8.04 34.09 24.98
C SER A 9 7.78 35.29 25.87
N HIS A 10 8.79 35.65 26.65
CA HIS A 10 8.89 36.75 27.61
C HIS A 10 8.27 36.53 29.00
N ARG A 11 9.14 36.23 29.97
CA ARG A 11 9.59 37.19 30.99
C ARG A 11 10.52 36.47 31.96
N LEU A 12 11.75 36.97 32.09
CA LEU A 12 12.46 37.18 33.37
C LEU A 12 13.91 37.59 33.07
N PHE A 13 14.12 38.89 32.89
CA PHE A 13 15.39 39.55 33.18
C PHE A 13 15.06 40.83 33.93
N GLN A 14 15.49 40.91 35.19
CA GLN A 14 16.04 42.10 35.86
C GLN A 14 16.19 41.80 37.36
N ARG A 15 17.44 41.65 37.82
CA ARG A 15 18.10 42.59 38.75
C ARG A 15 19.58 42.22 38.97
N PRO A 16 20.45 43.18 39.32
CA PRO A 16 21.90 43.10 39.13
C PRO A 16 22.69 42.92 40.44
N GLY A 17 23.98 42.56 40.32
CA GLY A 17 25.02 43.07 41.21
C GLY A 17 25.97 42.08 41.90
N LEU A 18 27.25 42.18 41.51
CA LEU A 18 28.50 41.94 42.26
C LEU A 18 29.01 40.50 42.54
N GLY A 19 30.01 40.11 41.74
CA GLY A 19 31.41 39.93 42.19
C GLY A 19 31.84 38.57 42.76
N LEU A 20 32.70 37.83 42.03
CA LEU A 20 34.14 37.72 42.33
C LEU A 20 34.85 36.77 41.33
N LEU A 21 36.09 37.14 40.99
CA LEU A 21 37.11 36.39 40.26
C LEU A 21 37.42 35.01 40.88
N ARG A 22 37.76 34.00 40.05
CA ARG A 22 39.17 33.51 39.90
C ARG A 22 39.29 32.32 38.94
N CYS A 23 40.43 32.35 38.23
CA CYS A 23 40.98 31.34 37.34
C CYS A 23 41.35 30.04 38.10
N ILE A 24 41.48 28.91 37.39
CA ILE A 24 42.74 28.14 37.23
C ILE A 24 42.46 26.84 36.45
N LEU A 25 43.25 26.66 35.38
CA LEU A 25 43.51 25.43 34.62
C LEU A 25 44.60 24.64 35.34
N LEU A 26 44.45 23.31 35.45
CA LEU A 26 45.45 22.23 35.64
C LEU A 26 44.68 21.07 36.32
N GLY A 27 44.43 19.92 35.69
CA GLY A 27 45.41 18.98 35.14
C GLY A 27 45.83 18.01 36.24
N VAL A 28 45.33 16.76 36.23
CA VAL A 28 46.01 15.51 36.65
C VAL A 28 45.07 14.32 36.42
N THR A 29 45.66 13.32 35.78
CA THR A 29 45.30 11.92 35.53
C THR A 29 44.79 11.16 36.75
N LEU A 30 43.79 10.28 36.57
CA LEU A 30 43.59 9.10 37.42
C LEU A 30 42.96 7.93 36.66
N LEU A 31 43.85 6.95 36.41
CA LEU A 31 43.68 5.50 36.50
C LEU A 31 42.33 4.85 36.16
N ALA A 32 42.44 3.97 35.16
CA ALA A 32 41.55 2.90 34.83
C ALA A 32 41.13 2.06 36.06
N LEU A 33 39.82 1.90 36.23
CA LEU A 33 39.22 0.72 36.81
C LEU A 33 38.08 0.27 35.91
N SER A 34 38.24 -0.95 35.42
CA SER A 34 37.31 -1.78 34.69
C SER A 34 35.91 -1.76 35.30
N SER A 35 34.92 -1.37 34.49
CA SER A 35 33.54 -1.82 34.59
C SER A 35 33.13 -2.12 33.15
N GLY A 36 33.16 -3.40 32.79
CA GLY A 36 32.68 -3.86 31.50
C GLY A 36 31.18 -3.56 31.40
N CYS A 37 30.83 -2.50 30.68
CA CYS A 37 29.53 -2.44 30.04
C CYS A 37 29.57 -3.46 28.91
N GLN A 38 29.12 -4.68 29.20
CA GLN A 38 28.58 -5.56 28.19
C GLN A 38 27.45 -4.78 27.51
N ASN A 39 27.74 -4.24 26.32
CA ASN A 39 26.68 -4.07 25.35
C ASN A 39 26.12 -5.48 25.12
N GLU A 40 24.92 -5.75 25.62
CA GLU A 40 24.04 -6.74 25.02
C GLU A 40 23.75 -6.26 23.60
N GLN A 41 24.70 -6.52 22.70
CA GLN A 41 24.34 -6.80 21.32
C GLN A 41 23.50 -8.07 21.41
N ASP A 42 22.17 -7.91 21.32
CA ASP A 42 21.28 -8.99 20.92
C ASP A 42 21.98 -9.69 19.75
N SER A 43 22.44 -10.90 20.00
CA SER A 43 23.03 -11.73 18.98
C SER A 43 21.97 -11.89 17.89
N ASP A 44 22.28 -11.45 16.68
CA ASP A 44 21.64 -11.89 15.44
C ASP A 44 21.82 -13.42 15.33
N ALA A 45 21.09 -14.16 16.16
CA ALA A 45 20.92 -15.58 16.01
C ALA A 45 20.00 -15.73 14.80
N THR A 46 20.60 -16.09 13.65
CA THR A 46 19.85 -16.52 12.48
C THR A 46 18.95 -17.69 12.90
N TYR A 47 17.68 -17.40 13.13
CA TYR A 47 16.67 -18.42 13.39
C TYR A 47 16.55 -19.25 12.10
N GLU A 48 17.00 -20.49 12.14
CA GLU A 48 16.84 -21.44 11.05
C GLU A 48 15.69 -22.37 11.40
N GLU A 49 14.59 -22.30 10.63
CA GLU A 49 13.41 -23.10 10.92
C GLU A 49 13.63 -24.54 10.42
N ALA A 50 13.74 -25.49 11.35
CA ALA A 50 13.78 -26.90 10.98
C ALA A 50 12.47 -27.33 10.27
N PRO A 51 12.51 -28.30 9.34
CA PRO A 51 11.33 -28.75 8.59
C PRO A 51 10.31 -29.50 9.45
N ARG A 52 9.10 -28.94 9.60
CA ARG A 52 7.97 -29.39 10.47
C ARG A 52 7.82 -30.93 10.51
N PRO A 53 7.68 -31.58 11.70
CA PRO A 53 7.38 -33.00 11.74
C PRO A 53 5.96 -33.20 11.21
N GLN A 54 5.85 -33.82 10.04
CA GLN A 54 4.57 -34.10 9.40
C GLN A 54 4.08 -35.47 9.83
N GLN A 55 2.87 -35.55 10.36
CA GLN A 55 2.22 -36.85 10.49
C GLN A 55 1.88 -37.38 9.09
N LEU A 56 2.05 -38.69 8.92
CA LEU A 56 1.76 -39.40 7.66
C LEU A 56 0.29 -39.25 7.21
N VAL A 57 -0.63 -38.92 8.12
CA VAL A 57 -2.05 -38.78 7.84
C VAL A 57 -2.52 -37.37 8.19
N GLN A 58 -2.96 -36.63 7.17
CA GLN A 58 -3.69 -35.38 7.32
C GLN A 58 -5.19 -35.65 7.18
N HIS A 59 -5.97 -35.39 8.22
CA HIS A 59 -7.43 -35.57 8.19
C HIS A 59 -8.15 -34.41 7.50
N PHE A 60 -7.56 -33.22 7.57
CA PHE A 60 -8.10 -31.99 7.01
C PHE A 60 -7.13 -31.40 6.00
N GLN A 61 -7.67 -30.89 4.90
CA GLN A 61 -6.94 -30.21 3.83
C GLN A 61 -6.98 -28.71 4.05
N PHE A 62 -5.86 -28.01 3.85
CA PHE A 62 -5.79 -26.57 4.11
C PHE A 62 -6.80 -25.81 3.23
N HIS A 63 -6.79 -26.03 1.92
CA HIS A 63 -7.66 -25.27 1.01
C HIS A 63 -9.15 -25.57 1.18
N ARG A 64 -9.52 -26.81 1.50
CA ARG A 64 -10.91 -27.25 1.62
C ARG A 64 -11.50 -26.97 3.00
N ASP A 65 -10.76 -27.28 4.07
CA ASP A 65 -11.30 -27.36 5.42
C ASP A 65 -10.82 -26.21 6.33
N ILE A 66 -9.61 -25.67 6.10
CA ILE A 66 -8.97 -24.68 7.00
C ILE A 66 -9.13 -23.25 6.49
N LYS A 67 -8.83 -23.02 5.21
CA LYS A 67 -8.91 -21.71 4.56
C LYS A 67 -10.29 -21.06 4.76
N PRO A 68 -11.44 -21.75 4.57
CA PRO A 68 -12.75 -21.13 4.81
C PRO A 68 -12.94 -20.63 6.25
N ILE A 69 -12.40 -21.34 7.25
CA ILE A 69 -12.47 -20.93 8.65
C ILE A 69 -11.63 -19.67 8.87
N LEU A 70 -10.39 -19.63 8.36
CA LEU A 70 -9.52 -18.45 8.46
C LEU A 70 -10.12 -17.24 7.73
N GLU A 71 -10.72 -17.45 6.56
CA GLU A 71 -11.41 -16.40 5.79
C GLU A 71 -12.57 -15.80 6.58
N GLN A 72 -13.41 -16.64 7.18
CA GLN A 72 -14.58 -16.20 7.90
C GLN A 72 -14.25 -15.55 9.25
N LYS A 73 -13.22 -16.06 9.95
CA LYS A 73 -12.94 -15.70 11.35
C LYS A 73 -11.77 -14.73 11.52
N CYS A 74 -10.83 -14.67 10.57
CA CYS A 74 -9.54 -14.02 10.79
C CYS A 74 -9.19 -12.95 9.75
N VAL A 75 -9.49 -13.17 8.47
CA VAL A 75 -9.01 -12.33 7.34
C VAL A 75 -9.45 -10.87 7.45
N ALA A 76 -10.61 -10.56 8.04
CA ALA A 76 -11.04 -9.17 8.25
C ALA A 76 -10.01 -8.34 9.07
N CYS A 77 -9.34 -8.98 10.03
CA CYS A 77 -8.30 -8.37 10.86
C CYS A 77 -6.89 -8.64 10.32
N HIS A 78 -6.65 -9.84 9.78
CA HIS A 78 -5.35 -10.33 9.35
C HIS A 78 -5.15 -10.24 7.83
N ALA A 79 -5.46 -9.08 7.25
CA ALA A 79 -5.21 -8.84 5.83
C ALA A 79 -4.70 -7.42 5.59
N CYS A 80 -4.01 -7.23 4.46
CA CYS A 80 -3.32 -6.00 4.11
C CYS A 80 -2.24 -5.59 5.13
N ASN A 81 -1.69 -4.39 4.98
CA ASN A 81 -0.56 -3.89 5.75
C ASN A 81 -0.93 -3.48 7.18
N ASP A 82 -2.24 -3.40 7.52
CA ASP A 82 -2.73 -3.12 8.87
C ASP A 82 -2.92 -4.39 9.71
N ALA A 83 -2.64 -5.57 9.15
CA ALA A 83 -2.68 -6.83 9.85
C ALA A 83 -1.82 -6.80 11.15
N PRO A 84 -2.38 -7.13 12.32
CA PRO A 84 -1.63 -7.22 13.58
C PRO A 84 -0.43 -8.15 13.44
N CYS A 85 0.72 -7.72 13.97
CA CYS A 85 1.98 -8.46 13.93
C CYS A 85 2.42 -8.84 12.50
N GLN A 86 1.92 -8.13 11.48
CA GLN A 86 2.10 -8.48 10.07
C GLN A 86 1.64 -9.90 9.70
N LEU A 87 0.85 -10.58 10.54
CA LEU A 87 0.36 -11.92 10.24
C LEU A 87 -0.76 -11.81 9.22
N LYS A 88 -0.46 -12.23 7.98
CA LYS A 88 -1.36 -12.18 6.83
C LYS A 88 -2.00 -13.55 6.61
N LEU A 89 -3.29 -13.65 6.91
CA LEU A 89 -4.06 -14.91 6.84
C LEU A 89 -4.92 -15.00 5.57
N GLU A 90 -4.87 -13.98 4.70
CA GLU A 90 -5.44 -14.01 3.36
C GLU A 90 -4.66 -14.92 2.39
N ALA A 91 -3.45 -15.36 2.76
CA ALA A 91 -2.57 -16.15 1.91
C ALA A 91 -1.91 -17.30 2.68
N ALA A 92 -1.76 -18.45 2.03
CA ALA A 92 -1.00 -19.57 2.56
C ALA A 92 0.46 -19.18 2.89
N SER A 93 1.11 -18.44 2.00
CA SER A 93 2.48 -17.93 2.22
C SER A 93 2.57 -16.94 3.37
N GLY A 94 1.49 -16.23 3.69
CA GLY A 94 1.41 -15.35 4.86
C GLY A 94 1.35 -16.13 6.17
N LEU A 95 0.69 -17.29 6.18
CA LEU A 95 0.69 -18.21 7.31
C LEU A 95 2.07 -18.85 7.53
N GLU A 96 2.76 -19.25 6.46
CA GLU A 96 4.13 -19.80 6.53
C GLU A 96 5.17 -18.75 6.94
N ARG A 97 5.04 -17.53 6.42
CA ARG A 97 5.83 -16.38 6.86
C ARG A 97 5.66 -16.13 8.35
N GLY A 98 4.46 -16.28 8.91
CA GLY A 98 4.20 -16.09 10.33
C GLY A 98 4.10 -14.62 10.74
N ALA A 99 4.50 -14.33 11.98
CA ALA A 99 4.29 -13.04 12.62
C ALA A 99 5.63 -12.30 12.85
N SER A 100 5.55 -11.00 13.03
CA SER A 100 6.69 -10.14 13.35
C SER A 100 6.28 -9.05 14.34
N LYS A 101 7.22 -8.67 15.22
CA LYS A 101 7.08 -7.52 16.12
C LYS A 101 7.28 -6.19 15.38
N HIS A 102 7.81 -6.20 14.16
CA HIS A 102 8.03 -5.00 13.38
C HIS A 102 6.70 -4.36 12.98
N LYS A 103 6.52 -3.07 13.31
CA LYS A 103 5.34 -2.30 12.91
C LYS A 103 5.53 -1.79 11.50
N VAL A 104 4.56 -2.02 10.61
CA VAL A 104 4.57 -1.41 9.27
C VAL A 104 4.31 0.10 9.38
N TYR A 105 3.17 0.46 9.97
CA TYR A 105 2.82 1.85 10.26
C TYR A 105 3.39 2.28 11.62
N ASP A 106 4.48 3.03 11.55
CA ASP A 106 5.12 3.67 12.71
C ASP A 106 5.38 5.13 12.39
N GLY A 107 4.55 6.02 12.94
CA GLY A 107 4.68 7.46 12.74
C GLY A 107 5.86 8.10 13.49
N SER A 108 6.65 7.33 14.23
CA SER A 108 7.83 7.81 14.96
C SER A 108 9.15 7.46 14.29
N ARG A 109 9.11 6.66 13.20
CA ARG A 109 10.32 6.11 12.59
C ARG A 109 11.14 7.16 11.84
N ALA A 110 12.44 7.24 12.14
CA ALA A 110 13.36 8.20 11.53
C ALA A 110 13.84 7.81 10.12
N GLU A 111 13.90 6.52 9.81
CA GLU A 111 14.43 5.97 8.56
C GLU A 111 13.44 5.01 7.90
N ASP A 112 13.59 4.75 6.61
CA ASP A 112 12.79 3.75 5.91
C ASP A 112 13.19 2.33 6.37
N ILE A 113 12.26 1.37 6.32
CA ILE A 113 12.56 -0.05 6.55
C ILE A 113 12.42 -0.85 5.26
N ALA A 114 13.08 -2.00 5.21
CA ALA A 114 12.90 -2.95 4.14
C ALA A 114 11.42 -3.38 4.06
N PRO A 115 10.81 -3.36 2.86
CA PRO A 115 9.46 -3.86 2.66
C PRO A 115 9.35 -5.36 2.95
N THR A 116 8.17 -5.78 3.42
CA THR A 116 7.85 -7.17 3.77
C THR A 116 6.57 -7.63 3.04
N ARG A 117 6.47 -7.36 1.75
CA ARG A 117 5.31 -7.69 0.91
C ARG A 117 5.39 -9.15 0.49
N LEU A 118 4.30 -9.88 0.72
CA LEU A 118 4.18 -11.27 0.28
C LEU A 118 4.36 -11.35 -1.24
N HIS A 119 5.00 -12.43 -1.68
CA HIS A 119 5.29 -12.72 -3.09
C HIS A 119 6.24 -11.73 -3.78
N VAL A 120 6.88 -10.81 -3.04
CA VAL A 120 7.78 -9.79 -3.58
C VAL A 120 9.12 -9.79 -2.85
N ASP A 121 9.11 -9.59 -1.53
CA ASP A 121 10.34 -9.27 -0.78
C ASP A 121 11.01 -10.49 -0.12
N GLY A 122 10.30 -11.61 -0.01
CA GLY A 122 10.84 -12.88 0.50
C GLY A 122 10.34 -14.04 -0.35
N HIS A 123 11.24 -14.97 -0.66
CA HIS A 123 11.01 -16.08 -1.59
C HIS A 123 11.05 -17.45 -0.90
N SER A 124 11.42 -17.49 0.38
CA SER A 124 11.41 -18.70 1.19
C SER A 124 11.00 -18.40 2.64
N VAL A 125 10.63 -19.44 3.40
CA VAL A 125 10.42 -19.32 4.85
C VAL A 125 11.67 -18.79 5.55
N GLN A 126 12.86 -19.25 5.12
CA GLN A 126 14.12 -18.83 5.71
C GLN A 126 14.42 -17.35 5.47
N ASP A 127 14.08 -16.82 4.29
CA ASP A 127 14.21 -15.38 4.00
C ASP A 127 13.39 -14.57 5.01
N TRP A 128 12.19 -15.03 5.35
CA TRP A 128 11.34 -14.37 6.33
C TRP A 128 11.91 -14.45 7.74
N ARG A 129 12.52 -15.57 8.13
CA ARG A 129 13.21 -15.69 9.43
C ARG A 129 14.37 -14.71 9.56
N GLN A 130 15.16 -14.56 8.49
CA GLN A 130 16.23 -13.55 8.43
C GLN A 130 15.71 -12.12 8.51
N GLN A 131 14.46 -11.88 8.10
CA GLN A 131 13.78 -10.59 8.25
C GLN A 131 13.04 -10.42 9.59
N GLY A 132 13.32 -11.28 10.58
CA GLY A 132 12.76 -11.15 11.94
C GLY A 132 11.31 -11.60 12.08
N PHE A 133 10.79 -12.41 11.14
CA PHE A 133 9.52 -13.11 11.34
C PHE A 133 9.74 -14.41 12.10
N TYR A 134 8.81 -14.78 12.97
CA TYR A 134 8.79 -16.07 13.66
C TYR A 134 7.56 -16.88 13.25
N SER A 135 7.71 -18.21 13.32
CA SER A 135 6.64 -19.13 12.96
C SER A 135 5.48 -19.01 13.95
N VAL A 136 4.25 -18.95 13.41
CA VAL A 136 3.03 -19.09 14.24
C VAL A 136 2.54 -20.54 14.28
N LEU A 137 3.16 -21.42 13.48
CA LEU A 137 2.94 -22.86 13.44
C LEU A 137 3.97 -23.56 14.32
N SER A 138 3.75 -24.84 14.65
CA SER A 138 4.71 -25.62 15.43
C SER A 138 5.99 -25.90 14.62
N THR A 139 7.16 -25.84 15.27
CA THR A 139 8.48 -26.17 14.71
C THR A 139 8.94 -27.59 15.13
N PRO A 140 9.79 -28.30 14.37
CA PRO A 140 10.34 -29.61 14.76
C PRO A 140 11.43 -29.54 15.82
N GLY A 141 11.59 -30.66 16.52
CA GLY A 141 12.55 -30.83 17.63
C GLY A 141 11.86 -31.01 18.98
N GLN A 142 10.53 -30.79 19.02
CA GLN A 142 9.66 -31.03 20.16
C GLN A 142 8.76 -32.23 19.81
N THR A 143 9.20 -33.41 20.25
CA THR A 143 8.75 -34.72 19.76
C THR A 143 7.71 -35.40 20.66
N GLN A 144 6.82 -34.67 21.31
CA GLN A 144 5.70 -35.30 22.03
C GLN A 144 4.35 -34.67 21.67
N ALA A 145 3.30 -35.49 21.70
CA ALA A 145 1.91 -35.08 21.47
C ALA A 145 1.40 -33.98 22.44
N ALA A 146 2.22 -33.55 23.41
CA ALA A 146 2.00 -32.39 24.27
C ALA A 146 2.29 -31.03 23.59
N ASP A 147 2.89 -31.03 22.39
CA ASP A 147 3.51 -29.84 21.75
C ASP A 147 2.59 -29.12 20.73
N ALA A 148 1.30 -29.45 20.70
CA ALA A 148 0.27 -28.58 20.10
C ALA A 148 0.26 -27.18 20.77
N LYS A 149 0.78 -27.10 21.99
CA LYS A 149 1.07 -25.87 22.74
C LYS A 149 2.24 -25.06 22.18
N ALA A 150 3.03 -25.55 21.21
CA ALA A 150 4.16 -24.80 20.65
C ALA A 150 3.74 -23.79 19.56
N SER A 151 2.59 -24.01 18.90
CA SER A 151 2.07 -23.07 17.90
C SER A 151 1.40 -21.87 18.59
N VAL A 152 1.91 -20.66 18.35
CA VAL A 152 1.24 -19.42 18.81
C VAL A 152 -0.18 -19.32 18.25
N LEU A 153 -0.41 -19.78 17.01
CA LEU A 153 -1.76 -19.83 16.43
C LEU A 153 -2.70 -20.73 17.25
N MET A 154 -2.28 -21.96 17.57
CA MET A 154 -3.09 -22.88 18.39
C MET A 154 -3.35 -22.30 19.79
N GLN A 155 -2.33 -21.70 20.39
CA GLN A 155 -2.41 -21.10 21.71
C GLN A 155 -3.39 -19.90 21.73
N MET A 156 -3.31 -19.00 20.75
CA MET A 156 -4.24 -17.86 20.59
C MET A 156 -5.68 -18.32 20.38
N LEU A 157 -5.91 -19.35 19.56
CA LEU A 157 -7.24 -19.91 19.32
C LEU A 157 -7.80 -20.59 20.57
N THR A 158 -6.95 -21.31 21.31
CA THR A 158 -7.34 -21.99 22.56
C THR A 158 -7.73 -20.97 23.62
N LEU A 159 -6.94 -19.90 23.79
CA LEU A 159 -7.24 -18.82 24.72
C LEU A 159 -8.60 -18.17 24.40
N GLY A 160 -8.87 -17.91 23.12
CA GLY A 160 -10.14 -17.33 22.66
C GLY A 160 -11.32 -18.28 22.82
N TYR A 161 -11.12 -19.58 22.57
CA TYR A 161 -12.15 -20.60 22.76
C TYR A 161 -12.50 -20.82 24.23
N GLN A 162 -11.51 -20.73 25.14
CA GLN A 162 -11.71 -20.86 26.58
C GLN A 162 -12.28 -19.59 27.23
N ASN A 163 -12.13 -18.44 26.58
CA ASN A 163 -12.63 -17.15 27.04
C ASN A 163 -13.52 -16.48 25.96
N PRO A 164 -14.68 -17.08 25.61
CA PRO A 164 -15.52 -16.56 24.55
C PRO A 164 -16.15 -15.22 24.95
N VAL A 165 -16.36 -14.36 23.96
CA VAL A 165 -17.20 -13.17 24.13
C VAL A 165 -18.65 -13.58 24.44
N ALA A 166 -19.33 -12.79 25.26
CA ALA A 166 -20.75 -12.97 25.51
C ALA A 166 -21.57 -12.80 24.22
N VAL A 167 -22.53 -13.70 23.98
CA VAL A 167 -23.35 -13.70 22.76
C VAL A 167 -24.45 -12.64 22.89
N ALA A 168 -24.58 -11.80 21.86
CA ALA A 168 -25.61 -10.76 21.78
C ALA A 168 -25.55 -9.71 22.91
N GLU A 169 -24.39 -9.57 23.56
CA GLU A 169 -24.12 -8.55 24.56
C GLU A 169 -23.03 -7.59 24.07
N PRO A 170 -23.04 -6.31 24.47
CA PRO A 170 -21.91 -5.42 24.24
C PRO A 170 -20.63 -5.99 24.87
N LEU A 171 -19.50 -5.79 24.19
CA LEU A 171 -18.20 -6.16 24.75
C LEU A 171 -17.92 -5.34 26.00
N ASP A 172 -17.39 -6.01 27.02
CA ASP A 172 -17.00 -5.32 28.26
C ASP A 172 -15.75 -4.44 28.06
N GLU A 173 -15.50 -3.54 29.02
CA GLU A 173 -14.42 -2.55 28.94
C GLU A 173 -13.01 -3.14 28.92
N ARG A 174 -12.83 -4.44 29.21
CA ARG A 174 -11.54 -5.12 29.12
C ARG A 174 -11.13 -5.35 27.66
N TYR A 175 -12.09 -5.33 26.73
CA TYR A 175 -11.81 -5.36 25.30
C TYR A 175 -11.38 -3.98 24.80
N ARG A 176 -10.08 -3.82 24.56
CA ARG A 176 -9.53 -2.62 23.94
C ARG A 176 -9.61 -2.73 22.43
N LEU A 177 -10.66 -2.17 21.85
CA LEU A 177 -10.82 -2.08 20.39
C LEU A 177 -10.27 -0.76 19.84
N GLY A 178 -10.13 -0.68 18.52
CA GLY A 178 -9.77 0.54 17.80
C GLY A 178 -8.40 0.49 17.14
N ILE A 179 -8.19 1.42 16.19
CA ILE A 179 -7.01 1.44 15.31
C ILE A 179 -5.71 1.86 16.03
N THR A 180 -5.84 2.46 17.21
CA THR A 180 -4.73 2.90 18.08
C THR A 180 -4.32 1.82 19.07
N ARG A 181 -5.03 0.69 19.12
CA ARG A 181 -4.65 -0.46 19.94
C ARG A 181 -3.24 -0.90 19.60
N GLN A 182 -2.41 -1.05 20.61
CA GLN A 182 -1.09 -1.65 20.44
C GLN A 182 -1.25 -3.16 20.30
N SER A 183 -0.82 -3.69 19.15
CA SER A 183 -0.74 -5.13 18.95
C SER A 183 0.36 -5.70 19.83
N GLN A 184 0.02 -6.72 20.61
CA GLN A 184 0.98 -7.54 21.33
C GLN A 184 1.26 -8.78 20.47
N CYS A 185 2.53 -9.04 20.21
CA CYS A 185 3.00 -10.05 19.27
C CYS A 185 3.90 -11.03 20.03
N PRO A 186 3.33 -11.89 20.89
CA PRO A 186 4.12 -12.85 21.64
C PRO A 186 4.73 -13.87 20.68
N THR A 187 5.99 -14.20 20.94
CA THR A 187 6.66 -15.39 20.40
C THR A 187 6.13 -16.65 21.12
N PRO A 188 6.45 -17.87 20.64
CA PRO A 188 6.09 -19.10 21.34
C PRO A 188 6.47 -19.11 22.81
N ASP A 189 7.68 -18.64 23.14
CA ASP A 189 8.22 -18.66 24.51
C ASP A 189 7.59 -17.58 25.41
N GLU A 190 7.12 -16.46 24.84
CA GLU A 190 6.46 -15.37 25.56
C GLU A 190 4.95 -15.59 25.77
N PHE A 191 4.36 -16.62 25.12
CA PHE A 191 2.90 -16.75 25.10
C PHE A 191 2.29 -16.99 26.49
N ALA A 192 2.96 -17.76 27.35
CA ALA A 192 2.45 -18.08 28.67
C ALA A 192 2.23 -16.83 29.53
N GLU A 193 3.21 -15.92 29.54
CA GLU A 193 3.12 -14.62 30.21
C GLU A 193 2.05 -13.73 29.55
N TYR A 194 2.02 -13.67 28.21
CA TYR A 194 0.97 -12.95 27.48
C TYR A 194 -0.44 -13.40 27.87
N ALA A 195 -0.68 -14.70 27.99
CA ALA A 195 -1.99 -15.25 28.30
C ALA A 195 -2.44 -14.96 29.74
N ASP A 196 -1.50 -14.93 30.69
CA ASP A 196 -1.77 -14.55 32.09
C ASP A 196 -2.16 -13.06 32.19
N ASP A 197 -1.41 -12.20 31.50
CA ASP A 197 -1.67 -10.75 31.49
C ASP A 197 -2.90 -10.35 30.66
N ASN A 198 -3.24 -11.15 29.64
CA ASN A 198 -4.29 -10.87 28.68
C ASN A 198 -5.27 -12.05 28.52
N PRO A 199 -6.04 -12.42 29.55
CA PRO A 199 -6.93 -13.59 29.50
C PRO A 199 -8.03 -13.48 28.43
N GLN A 200 -8.39 -12.25 28.02
CA GLN A 200 -9.35 -11.99 26.93
C GLN A 200 -8.65 -11.75 25.57
N GLY A 201 -7.32 -11.89 25.51
CA GLY A 201 -6.48 -11.60 24.35
C GLY A 201 -6.45 -12.70 23.29
N GLY A 202 -7.27 -13.74 23.44
CA GLY A 202 -7.39 -14.83 22.48
C GLY A 202 -8.05 -14.40 21.16
N MET A 203 -7.91 -15.24 20.14
CA MET A 203 -8.42 -14.98 18.79
C MET A 203 -9.60 -15.92 18.45
N PRO A 204 -10.57 -15.45 17.63
CA PRO A 204 -10.78 -14.10 17.12
C PRO A 204 -11.08 -13.07 18.22
N TYR A 205 -10.32 -11.98 18.27
CA TYR A 205 -10.39 -11.00 19.36
C TYR A 205 -11.62 -10.10 19.26
N GLY A 206 -12.43 -10.05 20.32
CA GLY A 206 -13.57 -9.15 20.42
C GLY A 206 -14.70 -9.42 19.43
N VAL A 207 -14.78 -10.63 18.87
CA VAL A 207 -15.86 -11.06 17.97
C VAL A 207 -16.25 -12.50 18.29
N SER A 208 -17.28 -13.02 17.59
CA SER A 208 -17.70 -14.40 17.78
C SER A 208 -16.56 -15.38 17.45
N GLY A 209 -16.28 -16.26 18.41
CA GLY A 209 -15.22 -17.26 18.31
C GLY A 209 -15.50 -18.34 17.26
N LEU A 210 -14.62 -19.34 17.24
CA LEU A 210 -14.83 -20.57 16.48
C LEU A 210 -15.89 -21.42 17.21
N SER A 211 -16.80 -22.02 16.44
CA SER A 211 -17.64 -23.12 16.92
C SER A 211 -16.78 -24.31 17.33
N ALA A 212 -17.33 -25.21 18.14
CA ALA A 212 -16.62 -26.42 18.57
C ALA A 212 -16.09 -27.25 17.38
N ASN A 213 -16.85 -27.32 16.29
CA ASN A 213 -16.43 -28.02 15.08
C ASN A 213 -15.27 -27.30 14.38
N GLU A 214 -15.40 -25.99 14.15
CA GLU A 214 -14.33 -25.19 13.54
C GLU A 214 -13.03 -25.26 14.36
N PHE A 215 -13.14 -25.13 15.69
CA PHE A 215 -11.99 -25.23 16.59
C PHE A 215 -11.31 -26.60 16.50
N ASN A 216 -12.08 -27.69 16.58
CA ASN A 216 -11.53 -29.05 16.50
C ASN A 216 -10.91 -29.34 15.13
N THR A 217 -11.49 -28.82 14.04
CA THR A 217 -10.93 -28.94 12.69
C THR A 217 -9.55 -28.28 12.59
N VAL A 218 -9.44 -27.01 13.00
CA VAL A 218 -8.17 -26.29 12.97
C VAL A 218 -7.14 -26.90 13.93
N LYS A 219 -7.57 -27.25 15.16
CA LYS A 219 -6.74 -27.93 16.16
C LYS A 219 -6.12 -29.21 15.61
N THR A 220 -6.95 -30.09 15.04
CA THR A 220 -6.50 -31.39 14.52
C THR A 220 -5.50 -31.20 13.38
N TRP A 221 -5.76 -30.25 12.48
CA TRP A 221 -4.83 -29.92 11.39
C TRP A 221 -3.49 -29.37 11.90
N LEU A 222 -3.51 -28.49 12.90
CA LEU A 222 -2.29 -27.97 13.55
C LEU A 222 -1.50 -29.11 14.23
N GLU A 223 -2.18 -29.96 14.99
CA GLU A 223 -1.60 -31.13 15.66
C GLU A 223 -0.97 -32.15 14.69
N GLN A 224 -1.45 -32.18 13.44
CA GLN A 224 -0.95 -33.07 12.39
C GLN A 224 0.19 -32.44 11.57
N GLY A 225 0.65 -31.23 11.91
CA GLY A 225 1.80 -30.58 11.28
C GLY A 225 1.44 -29.40 10.37
N ALA A 226 0.16 -29.03 10.29
CA ALA A 226 -0.32 -27.86 9.57
C ALA A 226 0.12 -27.85 8.08
N VAL A 227 -0.02 -29.01 7.41
CA VAL A 227 0.40 -29.16 6.01
C VAL A 227 -0.52 -28.33 5.11
N ILE A 228 0.09 -27.50 4.28
CA ILE A 228 -0.60 -26.72 3.25
C ILE A 228 -0.57 -27.55 1.96
N ASP A 229 -1.72 -28.01 1.52
CA ASP A 229 -1.88 -28.73 0.26
C ASP A 229 -1.78 -27.79 -0.94
N GLN A 230 -1.58 -28.34 -2.13
CA GLN A 230 -1.62 -27.53 -3.35
C GLN A 230 -3.03 -26.99 -3.58
N ALA A 231 -3.13 -25.72 -3.96
CA ALA A 231 -4.41 -25.09 -4.27
C ALA A 231 -5.11 -25.87 -5.41
N PRO A 232 -6.40 -26.20 -5.28
CA PRO A 232 -7.13 -26.83 -6.37
C PRO A 232 -7.23 -25.87 -7.55
N THR A 233 -7.06 -26.37 -8.78
CA THR A 233 -7.27 -25.55 -9.97
C THR A 233 -8.77 -25.36 -10.20
N PRO A 234 -9.32 -24.15 -10.06
CA PRO A 234 -10.77 -23.94 -10.12
C PRO A 234 -11.31 -23.90 -11.56
N PHE A 235 -10.44 -24.13 -12.55
CA PHE A 235 -10.72 -23.94 -13.97
C PHE A 235 -10.56 -25.24 -14.75
N THR A 236 -11.49 -25.50 -15.66
CA THR A 236 -11.36 -26.55 -16.68
C THR A 236 -10.20 -26.23 -17.64
N ALA A 237 -9.68 -27.24 -18.35
CA ALA A 237 -8.63 -27.04 -19.34
C ALA A 237 -9.00 -25.99 -20.42
N ALA A 238 -10.27 -25.96 -20.85
CA ALA A 238 -10.75 -24.97 -21.81
C ALA A 238 -10.72 -23.54 -21.23
N GLN A 239 -11.15 -23.36 -19.98
CA GLN A 239 -11.09 -22.06 -19.31
C GLN A 239 -9.65 -21.61 -19.07
N GLN A 240 -8.75 -22.53 -18.67
CA GLN A 240 -7.33 -22.22 -18.53
C GLN A 240 -6.72 -21.76 -19.86
N GLN A 241 -7.06 -22.42 -20.97
CA GLN A 241 -6.61 -22.01 -22.29
C GLN A 241 -7.13 -20.61 -22.65
N GLN A 242 -8.39 -20.29 -22.37
CA GLN A 242 -8.96 -18.95 -22.61
C GLN A 242 -8.23 -17.87 -21.80
N ILE A 243 -7.98 -18.13 -20.52
CA ILE A 243 -7.21 -17.25 -19.63
C ILE A 243 -5.80 -17.04 -20.18
N GLN A 244 -5.12 -18.13 -20.54
CA GLN A 244 -3.75 -18.09 -21.03
C GLN A 244 -3.61 -17.30 -22.32
N THR A 245 -4.54 -17.46 -23.27
CA THR A 245 -4.60 -16.65 -24.50
C THR A 245 -4.72 -15.16 -24.20
N GLN A 246 -5.52 -14.78 -23.20
CA GLN A 246 -5.65 -13.39 -22.78
C GLN A 246 -4.37 -12.85 -22.13
N ILE A 247 -3.73 -13.65 -21.27
CA ILE A 247 -2.42 -13.30 -20.67
C ILE A 247 -1.41 -13.02 -21.77
N GLU A 248 -1.25 -13.94 -22.72
CA GLU A 248 -0.29 -13.80 -23.84
C GLU A 248 -0.57 -12.56 -24.69
N THR A 249 -1.85 -12.28 -24.95
CA THR A 249 -2.27 -11.11 -25.74
C THR A 249 -1.88 -9.80 -25.06
N TRP A 250 -2.14 -9.68 -23.76
CA TRP A 250 -1.81 -8.48 -22.98
C TRP A 250 -0.32 -8.34 -22.69
N GLU A 251 0.39 -9.42 -22.35
CA GLU A 251 1.84 -9.40 -22.18
C GLU A 251 2.56 -9.06 -23.50
N SER A 252 2.10 -9.57 -24.64
CA SER A 252 2.63 -9.19 -25.95
C SER A 252 2.43 -7.71 -26.24
N PHE A 253 1.26 -7.14 -25.93
CA PHE A 253 1.01 -5.70 -26.08
C PHE A 253 1.96 -4.84 -25.22
N LEU A 254 2.21 -5.25 -23.97
CA LEU A 254 3.04 -4.47 -23.03
C LEU A 254 4.55 -4.63 -23.26
N ASN A 255 4.99 -5.67 -23.96
CA ASN A 255 6.42 -5.98 -24.16
C ASN A 255 6.91 -5.78 -25.60
N GLN A 256 6.29 -4.86 -26.34
CA GLN A 256 6.79 -4.47 -27.66
C GLN A 256 8.17 -3.78 -27.55
N PRO A 257 9.10 -4.06 -28.48
CA PRO A 257 10.50 -3.66 -28.32
C PRO A 257 10.80 -2.20 -28.68
N ASP A 258 9.89 -1.48 -29.32
CA ASP A 258 10.12 -0.09 -29.73
C ASP A 258 9.95 0.90 -28.56
N MET A 259 10.68 2.01 -28.61
CA MET A 259 10.72 2.99 -27.50
C MET A 259 9.36 3.63 -27.20
N LYS A 260 8.51 3.81 -28.22
CA LYS A 260 7.17 4.37 -28.04
C LYS A 260 6.32 3.42 -27.20
N SER A 261 6.30 2.14 -27.56
CA SER A 261 5.57 1.12 -26.81
C SER A 261 6.15 0.88 -25.42
N GLN A 262 7.48 0.89 -25.26
CA GLN A 262 8.13 0.75 -23.94
C GLN A 262 7.76 1.89 -22.99
N LEU A 263 7.73 3.14 -23.49
CA LEU A 263 7.30 4.29 -22.69
C LEU A 263 5.84 4.19 -22.27
N VAL A 264 4.96 3.74 -23.19
CA VAL A 264 3.53 3.53 -22.90
C VAL A 264 3.33 2.38 -21.91
N ALA A 265 4.06 1.27 -22.05
CA ALA A 265 3.97 0.15 -21.13
C ALA A 265 4.42 0.54 -19.71
N ARG A 266 5.49 1.35 -19.59
CA ARG A 266 5.89 1.95 -18.31
C ARG A 266 4.79 2.83 -17.72
N TYR A 267 4.21 3.72 -18.53
CA TYR A 267 3.10 4.57 -18.09
C TYR A 267 1.90 3.75 -17.59
N LEU A 268 1.50 2.71 -18.34
CA LEU A 268 0.40 1.83 -17.95
C LEU A 268 0.73 1.05 -16.66
N TYR A 269 1.95 0.54 -16.52
CA TYR A 269 2.37 -0.16 -15.31
C TYR A 269 2.33 0.74 -14.07
N GLU A 270 2.95 1.92 -14.14
CA GLU A 270 2.96 2.87 -13.02
C GLU A 270 1.54 3.29 -12.61
N HIS A 271 0.56 3.23 -13.52
CA HIS A 271 -0.85 3.54 -13.26
C HIS A 271 -1.75 2.35 -12.88
N LEU A 272 -1.31 1.11 -13.10
CA LEU A 272 -2.15 -0.08 -12.93
C LEU A 272 -1.54 -1.16 -12.01
N PHE A 273 -0.35 -0.94 -11.45
CA PHE A 273 0.33 -1.93 -10.59
C PHE A 273 -0.48 -2.36 -9.35
N LEU A 274 -1.36 -1.50 -8.84
CA LEU A 274 -2.28 -1.84 -7.74
C LEU A 274 -3.61 -2.45 -8.19
N ALA A 275 -3.91 -2.47 -9.49
CA ALA A 275 -5.16 -3.03 -9.99
C ALA A 275 -5.22 -4.54 -9.75
N HIS A 276 -6.40 -5.01 -9.39
CA HIS A 276 -6.81 -6.39 -9.61
C HIS A 276 -7.38 -6.46 -11.03
N LEU A 277 -6.51 -6.82 -11.98
CA LEU A 277 -6.85 -6.93 -13.40
C LEU A 277 -7.68 -8.20 -13.64
N TYR A 278 -8.69 -8.13 -14.50
CA TYR A 278 -9.45 -9.30 -14.92
C TYR A 278 -9.90 -9.16 -16.37
N PHE A 279 -10.12 -10.28 -17.06
CA PHE A 279 -10.60 -10.29 -18.44
C PHE A 279 -12.13 -10.28 -18.45
N SER A 280 -12.69 -9.13 -18.82
CA SER A 280 -14.13 -8.84 -18.70
C SER A 280 -15.00 -9.43 -19.80
N ASP A 281 -14.38 -9.94 -20.87
CA ASP A 281 -15.01 -10.43 -22.10
C ASP A 281 -15.02 -11.96 -22.24
N ILE A 282 -14.31 -12.70 -21.39
CA ILE A 282 -14.22 -14.17 -21.48
C ILE A 282 -15.25 -14.92 -20.62
N GLY A 283 -15.93 -14.24 -19.69
CA GLY A 283 -17.01 -14.83 -18.88
C GLY A 283 -16.63 -16.02 -17.98
N VAL A 284 -15.34 -16.24 -17.72
CA VAL A 284 -14.86 -17.35 -16.87
C VAL A 284 -15.24 -17.12 -15.40
N GLN A 285 -15.76 -18.16 -14.75
CA GLN A 285 -16.11 -18.17 -13.33
C GLN A 285 -15.42 -19.33 -12.58
N PRO A 286 -14.96 -19.12 -11.33
CA PRO A 286 -14.88 -17.82 -10.64
C PRO A 286 -13.96 -16.83 -11.38
N THR A 287 -14.23 -15.52 -11.31
CA THR A 287 -13.46 -14.53 -12.09
C THR A 287 -11.98 -14.54 -11.67
N PRO A 288 -11.04 -14.87 -12.58
CA PRO A 288 -9.61 -14.84 -12.26
C PRO A 288 -9.11 -13.39 -12.22
N PHE A 289 -8.29 -13.07 -11.23
CA PHE A 289 -7.66 -11.76 -11.08
C PHE A 289 -6.14 -11.86 -11.18
N PHE A 290 -5.51 -10.79 -11.67
CA PHE A 290 -4.08 -10.69 -11.92
C PHE A 290 -3.53 -9.37 -11.39
N GLN A 291 -2.27 -9.39 -10.96
CA GLN A 291 -1.44 -8.20 -10.74
C GLN A 291 -0.52 -8.01 -11.93
N LEU A 292 -0.37 -6.75 -12.38
CA LEU A 292 0.67 -6.39 -13.33
C LEU A 292 1.99 -6.17 -12.58
N VAL A 293 3.00 -6.96 -12.90
CA VAL A 293 4.32 -6.90 -12.25
C VAL A 293 5.43 -6.68 -13.27
N ARG A 294 6.55 -6.12 -12.82
CA ARG A 294 7.81 -6.17 -13.55
C ARG A 294 8.51 -7.49 -13.21
N SER A 295 9.04 -8.16 -14.23
CA SER A 295 9.77 -9.42 -14.12
C SER A 295 11.12 -9.31 -14.83
N TYR A 296 12.16 -9.92 -14.27
CA TYR A 296 13.45 -10.06 -14.97
C TYR A 296 13.44 -11.17 -16.03
N ARG A 297 12.39 -11.99 -16.07
CA ARG A 297 12.21 -13.07 -17.04
C ARG A 297 10.95 -12.88 -17.88
N ASN A 298 11.07 -13.13 -19.18
CA ASN A 298 9.94 -13.13 -20.10
C ASN A 298 9.13 -14.43 -19.98
N ALA A 299 7.99 -14.53 -20.67
CA ALA A 299 7.32 -15.81 -20.88
C ALA A 299 8.12 -16.65 -21.91
N PRO A 300 8.17 -17.99 -21.77
CA PRO A 300 7.40 -18.84 -20.85
C PRO A 300 8.06 -19.07 -19.49
N GLU A 301 9.21 -18.44 -19.19
CA GLU A 301 9.87 -18.61 -17.90
C GLU A 301 8.99 -18.12 -16.72
N PRO A 302 9.13 -18.75 -15.53
CA PRO A 302 8.47 -18.28 -14.31
C PRO A 302 8.80 -16.82 -14.02
N ILE A 303 7.81 -16.10 -13.49
CA ILE A 303 7.94 -14.68 -13.12
C ILE A 303 9.02 -14.54 -12.03
N GLU A 304 10.03 -13.72 -12.31
CA GLU A 304 11.06 -13.32 -11.35
C GLU A 304 10.85 -11.83 -11.03
N VAL A 305 10.08 -11.55 -9.97
CA VAL A 305 9.58 -10.20 -9.65
C VAL A 305 10.71 -9.22 -9.36
N VAL A 306 10.58 -8.00 -9.89
CA VAL A 306 11.44 -6.87 -9.53
C VAL A 306 10.93 -6.25 -8.22
N ALA A 307 11.65 -6.49 -7.13
CA ALA A 307 11.27 -6.13 -5.76
C ALA A 307 11.69 -4.70 -5.35
N THR A 308 11.45 -3.69 -6.19
CA THR A 308 11.69 -2.30 -5.78
C THR A 308 10.65 -1.80 -4.78
N VAL A 309 10.95 -0.72 -4.04
CA VAL A 309 10.00 -0.14 -3.07
C VAL A 309 8.82 0.47 -3.80
N ARG A 310 9.09 1.30 -4.81
CA ARG A 310 8.09 1.95 -5.66
C ARG A 310 8.09 1.35 -7.07
N PRO A 311 6.96 1.38 -7.80
CA PRO A 311 6.89 0.89 -9.18
C PRO A 311 7.78 1.72 -10.15
N ASN A 312 8.07 2.97 -9.83
CA ASN A 312 8.90 3.86 -10.64
C ASN A 312 10.35 3.96 -10.15
N ASP A 313 10.80 3.06 -9.27
CA ASP A 313 12.22 2.90 -8.93
C ASP A 313 12.95 2.14 -10.04
N ASP A 314 14.27 2.37 -10.14
CA ASP A 314 15.16 1.73 -11.09
C ASP A 314 15.17 0.20 -10.92
N PRO A 315 14.81 -0.58 -11.96
CA PRO A 315 14.93 -2.04 -11.92
C PRO A 315 16.37 -2.54 -12.02
N GLY A 316 17.36 -1.68 -12.30
CA GLY A 316 18.79 -2.01 -12.39
C GLY A 316 19.20 -2.84 -13.61
N ARG A 317 18.25 -3.51 -14.29
CA ARG A 317 18.45 -4.25 -15.54
C ARG A 317 17.14 -4.32 -16.34
N PRO A 318 17.14 -4.77 -17.61
CA PRO A 318 15.93 -4.90 -18.42
C PRO A 318 14.86 -5.77 -17.77
N ILE A 319 13.60 -5.44 -18.03
CA ILE A 319 12.42 -6.07 -17.43
C ILE A 319 11.36 -6.39 -18.49
N TYR A 320 10.42 -7.23 -18.08
CA TYR A 320 9.20 -7.57 -18.81
C TYR A 320 7.99 -7.29 -17.93
N TYR A 321 6.91 -6.82 -18.51
CA TYR A 321 5.62 -6.67 -17.84
C TYR A 321 4.85 -7.99 -17.91
N ARG A 322 4.53 -8.58 -16.76
CA ARG A 322 3.89 -9.91 -16.65
C ARG A 322 2.61 -9.85 -15.81
N LEU A 323 1.62 -10.68 -16.13
CA LEU A 323 0.38 -10.81 -15.36
C LEU A 323 0.49 -11.98 -14.39
N ARG A 324 0.73 -11.68 -13.12
CA ARG A 324 0.79 -12.68 -12.05
C ARG A 324 -0.61 -12.97 -11.51
N PRO A 325 -1.07 -14.24 -11.47
CA PRO A 325 -2.35 -14.59 -10.86
C PRO A 325 -2.41 -14.19 -9.38
N ILE A 326 -3.56 -13.68 -8.94
CA ILE A 326 -3.86 -13.46 -7.52
C ILE A 326 -4.50 -14.72 -6.97
N THR A 327 -3.77 -15.43 -6.12
CA THR A 327 -4.22 -16.67 -5.45
C THR A 327 -4.70 -16.43 -4.02
N ASP A 328 -4.41 -15.26 -3.48
CA ASP A 328 -4.78 -14.86 -2.12
C ASP A 328 -6.28 -14.57 -2.03
N THR A 329 -6.85 -14.71 -0.83
CA THR A 329 -8.22 -14.32 -0.54
C THR A 329 -8.41 -12.83 -0.85
N LEU A 330 -9.38 -12.54 -1.72
CA LEU A 330 -9.71 -11.16 -2.08
C LEU A 330 -10.36 -10.45 -0.89
N VAL A 331 -9.75 -9.35 -0.46
CA VAL A 331 -10.29 -8.50 0.60
C VAL A 331 -10.70 -7.15 0.05
N HIS A 332 -11.87 -6.66 0.49
CA HIS A 332 -12.41 -5.38 0.04
C HIS A 332 -11.44 -4.18 0.25
N LYS A 333 -10.51 -4.29 1.21
CA LYS A 333 -9.47 -3.27 1.48
C LYS A 333 -8.54 -3.04 0.28
N THR A 334 -8.13 -4.10 -0.42
CA THR A 334 -7.14 -4.03 -1.51
C THR A 334 -7.73 -4.34 -2.88
N HIS A 335 -8.92 -4.93 -2.92
CA HIS A 335 -9.57 -5.36 -4.16
C HIS A 335 -10.15 -4.17 -4.96
N ILE A 336 -9.28 -3.52 -5.73
CA ILE A 336 -9.64 -2.45 -6.66
C ILE A 336 -9.54 -2.99 -8.09
N ILE A 337 -10.69 -3.28 -8.69
CA ILE A 337 -10.74 -3.98 -9.99
C ILE A 337 -10.54 -3.05 -11.18
N TYR A 338 -9.92 -3.60 -12.23
CA TYR A 338 -9.77 -2.92 -13.52
C TYR A 338 -9.93 -3.92 -14.66
N GLY A 339 -11.01 -3.77 -15.43
CA GLY A 339 -11.35 -4.72 -16.48
C GLY A 339 -10.48 -4.54 -17.73
N LEU A 340 -9.92 -5.63 -18.22
CA LEU A 340 -9.24 -5.76 -19.50
C LEU A 340 -10.18 -6.43 -20.51
N ASN A 341 -10.11 -6.00 -21.76
CA ASN A 341 -10.79 -6.60 -22.91
C ASN A 341 -10.24 -6.02 -24.22
N ASP A 342 -10.64 -6.60 -25.35
CA ASP A 342 -10.22 -6.16 -26.67
C ASP A 342 -10.52 -4.67 -26.95
N GLN A 343 -11.71 -4.19 -26.55
CA GLN A 343 -12.10 -2.80 -26.73
C GLN A 343 -11.15 -1.83 -25.99
N ARG A 344 -10.72 -2.19 -24.78
CA ARG A 344 -9.77 -1.40 -23.99
C ARG A 344 -8.38 -1.41 -24.61
N MET A 345 -7.92 -2.56 -25.12
CA MET A 345 -6.64 -2.61 -25.83
C MET A 345 -6.67 -1.73 -27.09
N GLN A 346 -7.76 -1.78 -27.86
CA GLN A 346 -7.95 -0.89 -29.02
C GLN A 346 -7.96 0.58 -28.61
N ARG A 347 -8.63 0.92 -27.50
CA ARG A 347 -8.63 2.27 -26.94
C ARG A 347 -7.23 2.73 -26.57
N TYR A 348 -6.40 1.90 -25.94
CA TYR A 348 -5.01 2.25 -25.65
C TYR A 348 -4.17 2.45 -26.91
N ARG A 349 -4.35 1.59 -27.92
CA ARG A 349 -3.68 1.76 -29.22
C ARG A 349 -4.07 3.10 -29.86
N ALA A 350 -5.35 3.45 -29.84
CA ALA A 350 -5.86 4.70 -30.40
C ALA A 350 -5.35 5.94 -29.65
N LEU A 351 -5.32 5.90 -28.31
CA LEU A 351 -4.83 7.01 -27.49
C LEU A 351 -3.32 7.19 -27.60
N PHE A 352 -2.55 6.09 -27.53
CA PHE A 352 -1.11 6.17 -27.35
C PHE A 352 -0.30 5.82 -28.58
N LEU A 353 -0.67 4.80 -29.35
CA LEU A 353 0.23 4.25 -30.39
C LEU A 353 -0.07 4.78 -31.81
N GLN A 354 -1.33 5.05 -32.12
CA GLN A 354 -1.78 5.50 -33.44
C GLN A 354 -1.64 7.02 -33.67
N GLN A 355 -1.44 7.79 -32.60
CA GLN A 355 -1.20 9.23 -32.69
C GLN A 355 0.21 9.51 -33.24
N ASP A 356 0.36 10.60 -33.99
CA ASP A 356 1.64 11.02 -34.55
C ASP A 356 2.49 11.77 -33.50
N TRP A 357 3.35 11.02 -32.81
CA TRP A 357 4.36 11.50 -31.88
C TRP A 357 5.48 10.46 -31.75
N GLN A 358 6.65 10.92 -31.32
CA GLN A 358 7.90 10.15 -31.29
C GLN A 358 8.53 10.19 -29.89
N VAL A 359 9.41 9.22 -29.62
CA VAL A 359 10.23 9.17 -28.40
C VAL A 359 11.69 9.25 -28.81
N ASP A 360 12.34 10.38 -28.51
CA ASP A 360 13.76 10.57 -28.81
C ASP A 360 14.66 9.75 -27.87
N SER A 361 14.27 9.65 -26.60
CA SER A 361 14.96 8.89 -25.55
C SER A 361 13.97 8.42 -24.49
N LEU A 362 14.17 7.21 -23.95
CA LEU A 362 13.41 6.76 -22.80
C LEU A 362 13.83 7.51 -21.53
N PRO A 363 12.89 7.94 -20.68
CA PRO A 363 13.21 8.56 -19.40
C PRO A 363 13.92 7.55 -18.49
N GLY A 364 14.88 8.04 -17.72
CA GLY A 364 15.52 7.24 -16.67
C GLY A 364 14.63 7.03 -15.44
N TYR A 365 15.25 6.51 -14.39
CA TYR A 365 14.67 6.35 -13.05
C TYR A 365 15.35 7.25 -12.02
N ASP A 366 16.09 8.27 -12.48
CA ASP A 366 16.68 9.26 -11.58
C ASP A 366 15.60 10.05 -10.82
N TYR A 367 16.04 10.74 -9.77
CA TYR A 367 15.16 11.55 -8.92
C TYR A 367 14.26 12.52 -9.70
N GLN A 368 14.76 13.15 -10.79
CA GLN A 368 13.95 14.12 -11.52
C GLN A 368 12.78 13.45 -12.24
N HIS A 369 13.01 12.27 -12.82
CA HIS A 369 11.98 11.51 -13.53
C HIS A 369 11.04 10.76 -12.57
N ALA A 370 11.57 10.12 -11.51
CA ALA A 370 10.76 9.43 -10.51
C ALA A 370 9.85 10.39 -9.73
N SER A 371 10.34 11.60 -9.42
CA SER A 371 9.54 12.62 -8.73
C SER A 371 8.55 13.36 -9.63
N ASN A 372 8.61 13.26 -10.96
CA ASN A 372 7.81 14.10 -11.86
C ASN A 372 7.27 13.32 -13.08
N PRO A 373 6.05 12.77 -13.00
CA PRO A 373 5.46 12.02 -14.12
C PRO A 373 5.25 12.88 -15.37
N PHE A 374 5.02 14.18 -15.21
CA PHE A 374 4.85 15.10 -16.33
C PHE A 374 6.13 15.30 -17.13
N LEU A 375 7.29 15.09 -16.50
CA LEU A 375 8.60 15.11 -17.14
C LEU A 375 8.92 13.72 -17.71
N ALA A 376 8.76 12.66 -16.92
CA ALA A 376 9.02 11.28 -17.36
C ALA A 376 8.23 10.91 -18.62
N PHE A 377 6.95 11.28 -18.68
CA PHE A 377 6.07 10.93 -19.78
C PHE A 377 5.78 12.13 -20.69
N ALA A 378 6.67 13.13 -20.74
CA ALA A 378 6.49 14.34 -21.53
C ALA A 378 6.31 14.07 -23.04
N ALA A 379 6.95 13.01 -23.56
CA ALA A 379 6.80 12.60 -24.96
C ALA A 379 5.39 12.08 -25.28
N ILE A 380 4.69 11.46 -24.32
CA ILE A 380 3.30 11.04 -24.52
C ILE A 380 2.40 12.29 -24.51
N PRO A 381 1.56 12.50 -25.56
CA PRO A 381 0.66 13.63 -25.62
C PRO A 381 -0.17 13.78 -24.33
N ALA A 382 -0.15 14.97 -23.72
CA ALA A 382 -0.84 15.24 -22.45
C ALA A 382 -2.34 14.89 -22.51
N ARG A 383 -2.98 15.13 -23.67
CA ARG A 383 -4.38 14.76 -23.89
C ARG A 383 -4.61 13.24 -23.82
N ALA A 384 -3.70 12.44 -24.38
CA ALA A 384 -3.82 10.98 -24.35
C ALA A 384 -3.69 10.45 -22.91
N ARG A 385 -2.73 10.98 -22.16
CA ARG A 385 -2.53 10.63 -20.75
C ARG A 385 -3.73 11.02 -19.88
N TYR A 386 -4.25 12.23 -20.04
CA TYR A 386 -5.43 12.68 -19.30
C TYR A 386 -6.66 11.84 -19.65
N GLN A 387 -6.90 11.60 -20.95
CA GLN A 387 -8.03 10.80 -21.40
C GLN A 387 -7.98 9.36 -20.87
N PHE A 388 -6.79 8.74 -20.80
CA PHE A 388 -6.64 7.44 -20.16
C PHE A 388 -7.10 7.43 -18.70
N MET A 389 -6.77 8.50 -17.95
CA MET A 389 -7.24 8.63 -16.58
C MET A 389 -8.75 8.87 -16.52
N LEU A 390 -9.29 9.74 -17.37
CA LEU A 390 -10.72 10.04 -17.45
C LEU A 390 -11.57 8.81 -17.83
N ASP A 391 -11.08 7.99 -18.77
CA ASP A 391 -11.73 6.75 -19.22
C ASP A 391 -12.01 5.76 -18.07
N SER A 392 -11.29 5.88 -16.94
CA SER A 392 -11.51 5.10 -15.73
C SER A 392 -11.35 5.95 -14.47
N ALA A 393 -11.92 7.16 -14.46
CA ALA A 393 -11.65 8.14 -13.40
C ALA A 393 -12.06 7.67 -12.00
N GLU A 394 -13.11 6.83 -11.92
CA GLU A 394 -13.52 6.18 -10.68
C GLU A 394 -12.39 5.30 -10.12
N TYR A 395 -11.75 4.47 -10.96
CA TYR A 395 -10.64 3.61 -10.53
C TYR A 395 -9.51 4.44 -9.92
N PHE A 396 -9.03 5.47 -10.63
CA PHE A 396 -7.93 6.30 -10.14
C PHE A 396 -8.33 7.04 -8.86
N THR A 397 -9.55 7.57 -8.79
CA THR A 397 -10.06 8.20 -7.57
C THR A 397 -10.12 7.21 -6.41
N ARG A 398 -10.65 6.00 -6.64
CA ARG A 398 -10.69 4.95 -5.63
C ARG A 398 -9.28 4.55 -5.18
N THR A 399 -8.30 4.51 -6.07
CA THR A 399 -6.93 4.16 -5.70
C THR A 399 -6.27 5.18 -4.77
N PHE A 400 -6.45 6.49 -4.93
CA PHE A 400 -5.87 7.42 -3.94
C PHE A 400 -6.77 7.69 -2.72
N ILE A 401 -8.07 7.34 -2.79
CA ILE A 401 -8.98 7.39 -1.63
C ILE A 401 -8.82 6.16 -0.71
N ARG A 402 -8.58 4.97 -1.28
CA ARG A 402 -8.42 3.71 -0.52
C ARG A 402 -6.97 3.21 -0.41
N GLY A 403 -6.07 3.74 -1.23
CA GLY A 403 -4.81 3.18 -1.74
C GLY A 403 -3.93 2.27 -0.88
N PRO A 404 -2.59 2.43 -0.93
CA PRO A 404 -1.69 1.47 -0.26
C PRO A 404 -1.80 1.54 1.27
N VAL A 405 -2.46 2.58 1.79
CA VAL A 405 -2.70 2.82 3.21
C VAL A 405 -3.99 2.14 3.65
N CYS A 406 -3.88 0.88 4.04
CA CYS A 406 -4.95 0.11 4.66
C CYS A 406 -5.27 0.49 6.12
N ARG A 407 -4.70 1.59 6.65
CA ARG A 407 -4.82 1.97 8.06
C ARG A 407 -5.57 3.28 8.29
N GLY A 408 -6.90 3.19 8.28
CA GLY A 408 -7.79 4.08 9.02
C GLY A 408 -7.58 5.59 8.78
N GLN A 409 -7.70 6.33 9.89
CA GLN A 409 -7.60 7.78 9.94
C GLN A 409 -6.29 8.39 9.43
N ILE A 410 -5.21 7.59 9.30
CA ILE A 410 -3.97 8.08 8.67
C ILE A 410 -4.24 8.57 7.24
N ALA A 411 -5.13 7.86 6.51
CA ALA A 411 -5.56 8.24 5.17
C ALA A 411 -6.86 9.04 5.15
N THR A 412 -7.81 8.74 6.04
CA THR A 412 -9.19 9.27 5.92
C THR A 412 -9.44 10.58 6.68
N ASP A 413 -8.57 11.03 7.58
CA ASP A 413 -8.81 12.26 8.36
C ASP A 413 -8.73 13.55 7.53
N VAL A 414 -8.11 13.49 6.36
CA VAL A 414 -7.94 14.65 5.46
C VAL A 414 -9.13 14.87 4.54
N ILE A 415 -10.13 13.98 4.55
CA ILE A 415 -11.32 14.09 3.70
C ILE A 415 -12.61 14.29 4.51
N ARG A 416 -13.58 14.99 3.89
CA ARG A 416 -14.92 15.17 4.43
C ARG A 416 -15.75 13.88 4.33
N ASP A 417 -16.76 13.77 5.19
CA ASP A 417 -17.70 12.63 5.22
C ASP A 417 -18.37 12.36 3.86
N GLN A 418 -18.62 13.43 3.09
CA GLN A 418 -19.17 13.36 1.74
C GLN A 418 -18.65 14.54 0.91
N PHE A 419 -18.14 14.27 -0.29
CA PHE A 419 -17.79 15.28 -1.29
C PHE A 419 -17.89 14.74 -2.71
N TRP A 420 -18.10 15.63 -3.67
CA TRP A 420 -18.13 15.28 -5.09
C TRP A 420 -16.76 15.46 -5.73
N VAL A 421 -16.44 14.61 -6.70
CA VAL A 421 -15.27 14.76 -7.57
C VAL A 421 -15.76 14.86 -9.01
N MET A 422 -15.20 15.82 -9.74
CA MET A 422 -15.46 16.09 -11.15
C MET A 422 -14.16 16.57 -11.80
N PHE A 423 -14.13 16.59 -13.13
CA PHE A 423 -12.91 16.80 -13.90
C PHE A 423 -13.07 17.94 -14.91
N GLU A 424 -12.02 18.71 -15.16
CA GLU A 424 -12.04 19.74 -16.22
C GLU A 424 -12.05 19.08 -17.61
N ASP A 425 -12.78 19.66 -18.57
CA ASP A 425 -12.86 19.18 -19.95
C ASP A 425 -11.47 19.20 -20.62
N PRO A 426 -10.94 18.05 -21.12
CA PRO A 426 -9.63 17.97 -21.78
C PRO A 426 -9.49 18.89 -23.00
N ALA A 427 -10.59 19.33 -23.62
CA ALA A 427 -10.56 20.27 -24.74
C ALA A 427 -10.24 21.71 -24.31
N GLN A 428 -10.50 22.07 -23.05
CA GLN A 428 -10.35 23.44 -22.53
C GLN A 428 -9.36 23.54 -21.36
N GLU A 429 -9.03 22.43 -20.70
CA GLU A 429 -8.05 22.38 -19.61
C GLU A 429 -6.69 22.89 -20.09
N GLN A 430 -6.08 23.80 -19.34
CA GLN A 430 -4.98 24.63 -19.84
C GLN A 430 -3.64 23.91 -19.93
N TYR A 431 -3.38 22.88 -19.12
CA TYR A 431 -2.17 22.08 -19.25
C TYR A 431 -2.21 21.21 -20.52
N VAL A 432 -3.37 20.66 -20.87
CA VAL A 432 -3.57 19.83 -22.04
C VAL A 432 -3.63 20.68 -23.31
N SER A 433 -4.46 21.72 -23.33
CA SER A 433 -4.76 22.51 -24.53
C SER A 433 -3.72 23.60 -24.86
N ASN A 434 -2.89 24.04 -23.90
CA ASN A 434 -1.91 25.11 -24.12
C ASN A 434 -0.47 24.63 -23.89
N GLU A 435 0.29 24.48 -24.97
CA GLU A 435 1.68 24.01 -24.94
C GLU A 435 2.64 24.94 -24.20
N ASP A 436 2.51 26.26 -24.35
CA ASP A 436 3.39 27.20 -23.66
C ASP A 436 3.14 27.19 -22.15
N HIS A 437 1.88 27.09 -21.73
CA HIS A 437 1.53 26.90 -20.34
C HIS A 437 2.11 25.58 -19.80
N ARG A 438 1.88 24.47 -20.52
CA ARG A 438 2.41 23.15 -20.18
C ARG A 438 3.92 23.17 -19.97
N ARG A 439 4.68 23.68 -20.94
CA ARG A 439 6.14 23.78 -20.88
C ARG A 439 6.64 24.54 -19.65
N LYS A 440 5.93 25.61 -19.25
CA LYS A 440 6.26 26.39 -18.04
C LYS A 440 5.82 25.69 -16.76
N ALA A 441 4.74 24.91 -16.80
CA ALA A 441 4.19 24.20 -15.66
C ALA A 441 4.98 22.94 -15.31
N THR A 442 5.34 22.11 -16.29
CA THR A 442 5.99 20.79 -16.10
C THR A 442 7.15 20.79 -15.08
N PRO A 443 8.11 21.73 -15.12
CA PRO A 443 9.22 21.74 -14.15
C PRO A 443 8.80 22.00 -12.69
N LEU A 444 7.61 22.59 -12.50
CA LEU A 444 7.04 22.96 -11.20
C LEU A 444 6.14 21.86 -10.61
N LEU A 445 5.82 20.81 -11.38
CA LEU A 445 4.86 19.76 -11.00
C LEU A 445 5.48 18.54 -10.31
N GLY A 446 6.81 18.50 -10.15
CA GLY A 446 7.47 17.43 -9.39
C GLY A 446 6.96 17.34 -7.95
N LEU A 447 7.03 16.15 -7.38
CA LEU A 447 6.49 15.75 -6.09
C LEU A 447 7.60 15.49 -5.07
N PRO A 448 7.38 15.75 -3.77
CA PRO A 448 8.33 15.41 -2.71
C PRO A 448 8.30 13.91 -2.37
N GLY A 449 9.06 13.51 -1.35
CA GLY A 449 8.99 12.16 -0.78
C GLY A 449 9.97 11.14 -1.35
N GLU A 450 10.60 11.43 -2.50
CA GLU A 450 11.70 10.61 -3.03
C GLU A 450 12.92 10.60 -2.10
N LYS A 451 13.21 11.73 -1.44
CA LYS A 451 14.20 11.83 -0.37
C LYS A 451 13.52 11.70 0.99
N SER A 452 13.72 10.57 1.66
CA SER A 452 13.03 10.21 2.90
C SER A 452 13.87 10.39 4.17
N HIS A 453 15.12 10.84 4.09
CA HIS A 453 15.90 11.11 5.31
C HIS A 453 15.33 12.30 6.09
N ILE A 454 15.41 12.25 7.42
CA ILE A 454 14.87 13.30 8.28
C ILE A 454 15.55 14.66 8.07
N LEU A 455 16.84 14.66 7.73
CA LEU A 455 17.61 15.88 7.46
C LEU A 455 17.16 16.59 6.17
N ASP A 456 16.57 15.85 5.23
CA ASP A 456 16.09 16.42 3.97
C ASP A 456 14.76 17.17 4.15
N LEU A 457 13.97 16.87 5.20
CA LEU A 457 12.60 17.34 5.40
C LEU A 457 12.46 18.86 5.22
N GLY A 458 13.30 19.65 5.90
CA GLY A 458 13.21 21.11 5.84
C GLY A 458 13.57 21.69 4.47
N SER A 459 14.61 21.14 3.83
CA SER A 459 15.06 21.61 2.52
C SER A 459 14.08 21.23 1.41
N GLU A 460 13.53 20.02 1.46
CA GLU A 460 12.53 19.54 0.52
C GLU A 460 11.21 20.30 0.72
N TRP A 461 10.78 20.54 1.97
CA TRP A 461 9.63 21.39 2.27
C TRP A 461 9.72 22.76 1.58
N LEU A 462 10.82 23.50 1.80
CA LEU A 462 11.01 24.82 1.20
C LEU A 462 11.04 24.75 -0.34
N LYS A 463 11.71 23.76 -0.91
CA LYS A 463 11.80 23.55 -2.36
C LYS A 463 10.42 23.31 -2.97
N TYR A 464 9.65 22.39 -2.42
CA TYR A 464 8.35 22.01 -2.96
C TYR A 464 7.26 23.03 -2.67
N GLN A 465 7.29 23.71 -1.51
CA GLN A 465 6.45 24.86 -1.23
C GLN A 465 6.68 25.98 -2.26
N ASN A 466 7.94 26.28 -2.61
CA ASN A 466 8.28 27.26 -3.63
C ASN A 466 7.82 26.84 -5.04
N LYS A 467 8.02 25.57 -5.42
CA LYS A 467 7.51 25.04 -6.70
C LYS A 467 5.99 25.16 -6.80
N ARG A 468 5.27 24.72 -5.76
CA ARG A 468 3.80 24.81 -5.68
C ARG A 468 3.33 26.26 -5.78
N ASN A 469 3.91 27.19 -5.02
CA ASN A 469 3.54 28.61 -5.08
C ASN A 469 3.72 29.18 -6.50
N ARG A 470 4.85 28.89 -7.15
CA ARG A 470 5.11 29.30 -8.53
C ARG A 470 4.11 28.67 -9.51
N TYR A 471 3.78 27.39 -9.33
CA TYR A 471 2.78 26.70 -10.15
C TYR A 471 1.40 27.32 -9.98
N ARG A 472 0.96 27.56 -8.73
CA ARG A 472 -0.31 28.21 -8.41
C ARG A 472 -0.39 29.57 -9.09
N ASP A 473 0.64 30.41 -8.95
CA ASP A 473 0.65 31.73 -9.56
C ASP A 473 0.65 31.67 -11.10
N LEU A 474 1.38 30.72 -11.69
CA LEU A 474 1.37 30.47 -13.14
C LEU A 474 -0.01 30.02 -13.62
N ARG A 475 -0.62 29.05 -12.95
CA ARG A 475 -1.95 28.51 -13.23
C ARG A 475 -3.01 29.59 -13.11
N THR A 476 -3.04 30.33 -12.00
CA THR A 476 -3.98 31.43 -11.77
C THR A 476 -3.90 32.47 -12.88
N ARG A 477 -2.70 32.91 -13.28
CA ARG A 477 -2.55 33.86 -14.39
C ARG A 477 -3.01 33.29 -15.73
N GLN A 478 -2.72 32.01 -16.00
CA GLN A 478 -3.16 31.37 -17.24
C GLN A 478 -4.69 31.27 -17.31
N TYR A 479 -5.32 30.80 -16.24
CA TYR A 479 -6.77 30.65 -16.18
C TYR A 479 -7.50 31.99 -16.24
N HIS A 480 -7.00 33.05 -15.60
CA HIS A 480 -7.58 34.39 -15.76
C HIS A 480 -7.48 34.93 -17.19
N ARG A 481 -6.43 34.56 -17.94
CA ARG A 481 -6.28 34.96 -19.36
C ARG A 481 -7.21 34.14 -20.26
N ALA A 482 -7.28 32.84 -20.05
CA ALA A 482 -8.08 31.93 -20.86
C ALA A 482 -9.59 32.09 -20.60
N PHE A 483 -9.97 32.37 -19.35
CA PHE A 483 -11.35 32.44 -18.88
C PHE A 483 -11.60 33.77 -18.16
N ASN A 484 -11.51 34.87 -18.91
CA ASN A 484 -11.67 36.22 -18.36
C ASN A 484 -13.06 36.51 -17.76
N GLN A 485 -14.08 35.75 -18.15
CA GLN A 485 -15.44 35.79 -17.60
C GLN A 485 -15.70 34.71 -16.54
N GLY A 486 -14.67 33.96 -16.15
CA GLY A 486 -14.78 32.78 -15.28
C GLY A 486 -15.07 31.50 -16.05
N LEU A 487 -14.97 30.37 -15.34
CA LEU A 487 -15.33 29.05 -15.87
C LEU A 487 -16.86 28.91 -15.93
N SER A 488 -17.33 28.23 -16.96
CA SER A 488 -18.73 27.82 -17.13
C SER A 488 -18.89 26.32 -16.91
N LEU A 489 -20.13 25.82 -16.90
CA LEU A 489 -20.37 24.36 -16.82
C LEU A 489 -19.81 23.61 -18.03
N ASN A 490 -19.63 24.26 -19.18
CA ASN A 490 -19.00 23.67 -20.37
C ASN A 490 -17.49 23.41 -20.19
N ASN A 491 -16.90 23.86 -19.08
CA ASN A 491 -15.52 23.56 -18.71
C ASN A 491 -15.40 22.28 -17.88
N ILE A 492 -16.52 21.67 -17.49
CA ILE A 492 -16.56 20.41 -16.74
C ILE A 492 -16.77 19.29 -17.76
N TRP A 493 -15.91 18.28 -17.71
CA TRP A 493 -16.05 17.11 -18.55
C TRP A 493 -17.32 16.34 -18.18
N ASP A 494 -18.19 16.09 -19.15
CA ASP A 494 -19.48 15.42 -18.97
C ASP A 494 -19.45 13.92 -19.29
N GLY A 495 -18.25 13.37 -19.53
CA GLY A 495 -18.08 11.97 -19.91
C GLY A 495 -18.24 11.71 -21.40
N ASP A 496 -18.14 12.74 -22.25
CA ASP A 496 -18.38 12.64 -23.70
C ASP A 496 -19.79 12.10 -24.01
N GLY A 497 -20.75 12.31 -23.09
CA GLY A 497 -22.12 11.82 -23.16
C GLY A 497 -22.32 10.31 -22.93
N HIS A 498 -21.26 9.52 -22.74
CA HIS A 498 -21.36 8.06 -22.59
C HIS A 498 -20.56 7.46 -21.42
N ASN A 499 -19.59 8.20 -20.86
CA ASN A 499 -18.74 7.74 -19.79
C ASN A 499 -19.31 8.14 -18.41
N ASN A 500 -19.73 7.15 -17.64
CA ASN A 500 -20.30 7.36 -16.30
C ASN A 500 -19.26 7.62 -15.18
N ASN A 501 -17.98 7.82 -15.52
CA ASN A 501 -16.93 8.15 -14.56
C ASN A 501 -16.72 9.68 -14.38
N ALA A 502 -17.46 10.52 -15.11
CA ALA A 502 -17.29 11.98 -15.09
C ALA A 502 -17.62 12.64 -13.74
N PHE A 503 -18.58 12.05 -13.01
CA PHE A 503 -19.06 12.55 -11.73
C PHE A 503 -18.96 11.45 -10.70
N LEU A 504 -18.31 11.72 -9.57
CA LEU A 504 -18.10 10.75 -8.51
C LEU A 504 -18.54 11.32 -7.16
N THR A 505 -18.91 10.44 -6.25
CA THR A 505 -19.13 10.76 -4.83
C THR A 505 -18.18 9.95 -3.98
N VAL A 506 -17.48 10.63 -3.08
CA VAL A 506 -16.65 9.99 -2.06
C VAL A 506 -17.40 10.04 -0.73
N PHE A 507 -17.53 8.89 -0.08
CA PHE A 507 -18.04 8.76 1.28
C PHE A 507 -16.93 8.31 2.21
N ARG A 508 -16.78 8.97 3.36
CA ARG A 508 -15.90 8.51 4.43
C ARG A 508 -16.74 7.85 5.52
N HIS A 509 -16.35 6.63 5.88
CA HIS A 509 -16.94 5.80 6.93
C HIS A 509 -16.03 5.78 8.16
N HIS A 510 -15.64 6.97 8.62
CA HIS A 510 -14.64 7.21 9.67
C HIS A 510 -13.23 6.64 9.36
N ASN A 511 -13.05 5.32 9.42
CA ASN A 511 -11.79 4.57 9.21
C ASN A 511 -11.65 3.97 7.80
N SER A 512 -12.63 4.15 6.93
CA SER A 512 -12.55 3.73 5.53
C SER A 512 -13.27 4.72 4.64
N ALA A 513 -13.18 4.54 3.33
CA ALA A 513 -13.90 5.35 2.37
C ALA A 513 -14.39 4.53 1.17
N SER A 514 -15.44 5.00 0.51
CA SER A 514 -15.95 4.46 -0.75
C SER A 514 -16.04 5.55 -1.81
N VAL A 515 -15.93 5.12 -3.06
CA VAL A 515 -16.03 5.99 -4.24
C VAL A 515 -17.10 5.38 -5.14
N GLU A 516 -18.16 6.14 -5.35
CA GLU A 516 -19.33 5.74 -6.13
C GLU A 516 -19.44 6.62 -7.38
N ARG A 517 -19.89 6.02 -8.49
CA ARG A 517 -20.19 6.76 -9.73
C ARG A 517 -21.51 7.51 -9.59
N GLY A 518 -21.54 8.74 -10.07
CA GLY A 518 -22.66 9.67 -9.94
C GLY A 518 -22.62 10.49 -8.65
N TRP A 519 -23.49 11.50 -8.58
CA TRP A 519 -23.70 12.30 -7.37
C TRP A 519 -24.75 11.64 -6.49
N TRP A 520 -24.30 11.06 -5.38
CA TRP A 520 -25.11 10.43 -4.36
C TRP A 520 -25.27 11.36 -3.16
N GLY A 521 -26.36 11.18 -2.40
CA GLY A 521 -26.62 11.90 -1.16
C GLY A 521 -27.11 13.33 -1.36
N ARG A 522 -26.98 14.16 -0.31
CA ARG A 522 -27.31 15.59 -0.36
C ARG A 522 -26.16 16.38 -0.98
N ASN A 523 -26.39 17.65 -1.31
CA ASN A 523 -25.32 18.55 -1.76
C ASN A 523 -24.22 18.63 -0.69
N PRO A 524 -22.95 18.28 -1.02
CA PRO A 524 -21.86 18.29 -0.07
C PRO A 524 -21.39 19.72 0.23
N LYS A 525 -20.65 19.88 1.33
CA LYS A 525 -20.02 21.16 1.68
C LYS A 525 -18.84 21.53 0.78
N THR A 526 -18.23 20.52 0.14
CA THR A 526 -17.02 20.65 -0.68
C THR A 526 -17.16 19.80 -1.92
N LEU A 527 -16.53 20.25 -3.01
CA LEU A 527 -16.34 19.50 -4.24
C LEU A 527 -14.88 19.64 -4.69
N TRP A 528 -14.38 18.64 -5.40
CA TRP A 528 -13.10 18.69 -6.11
C TRP A 528 -13.38 18.78 -7.60
N LEU A 529 -12.94 19.88 -8.23
CA LEU A 529 -12.81 19.99 -9.67
C LEU A 529 -11.33 19.79 -10.01
N MET A 530 -10.98 18.62 -10.52
CA MET A 530 -9.61 18.25 -10.81
C MET A 530 -9.27 18.55 -12.28
N ASP A 531 -8.24 19.36 -12.50
CA ASP A 531 -7.56 19.41 -13.78
C ASP A 531 -6.60 18.23 -13.93
N TYR A 532 -6.01 18.07 -15.11
CA TYR A 532 -5.09 16.96 -15.35
C TYR A 532 -3.88 16.96 -14.39
N PRO A 533 -3.16 18.08 -14.19
CA PRO A 533 -2.08 18.12 -13.22
C PRO A 533 -2.48 17.71 -11.81
N LEU A 534 -3.62 18.16 -11.29
CA LEU A 534 -4.10 17.78 -9.97
C LEU A 534 -4.44 16.28 -9.91
N PHE A 535 -5.07 15.74 -10.94
CA PHE A 535 -5.48 14.34 -10.96
C PHE A 535 -4.28 13.38 -10.97
N GLU A 536 -3.33 13.59 -11.90
CA GLU A 536 -2.14 12.72 -12.02
C GLU A 536 -1.17 12.93 -10.84
N ARG A 537 -0.99 14.16 -10.34
CA ARG A 537 -0.16 14.40 -9.14
C ARG A 537 -0.70 13.71 -7.91
N THR A 538 -2.01 13.78 -7.68
CA THR A 538 -2.64 13.12 -6.54
C THR A 538 -2.41 11.61 -6.59
N TYR A 539 -2.55 11.01 -7.78
CA TYR A 539 -2.25 9.60 -7.98
C TYR A 539 -0.78 9.27 -7.68
N TYR A 540 0.18 10.01 -8.25
CA TYR A 540 1.59 9.72 -8.00
C TYR A 540 2.00 9.95 -6.54
N GLU A 541 1.49 11.00 -5.92
CA GLU A 541 1.83 11.34 -4.53
C GLU A 541 1.31 10.31 -3.53
N LEU A 542 0.06 9.85 -3.71
CA LEU A 542 -0.63 8.99 -2.74
C LEU A 542 -0.55 7.50 -3.10
N VAL A 543 -0.09 7.15 -4.31
CA VAL A 543 -0.08 5.77 -4.80
C VAL A 543 1.31 5.34 -5.28
N VAL A 544 1.87 5.98 -6.30
CA VAL A 544 3.14 5.55 -6.93
C VAL A 544 4.33 5.80 -6.01
N ASN A 545 4.46 7.02 -5.50
CA ASN A 545 5.61 7.45 -4.71
C ASN A 545 5.42 7.21 -3.20
N PHE A 546 4.21 6.83 -2.77
CA PHE A 546 3.91 6.61 -1.37
C PHE A 546 4.56 5.33 -0.84
N ASN A 547 5.55 5.49 0.05
CA ASN A 547 6.21 4.39 0.73
C ASN A 547 5.54 4.12 2.10
N VAL A 548 4.75 3.04 2.17
CA VAL A 548 4.11 2.59 3.42
C VAL A 548 5.15 2.18 4.49
N PHE A 549 6.33 1.74 4.05
CA PHE A 549 7.47 1.39 4.90
C PHE A 549 8.40 2.59 5.16
N GLY A 550 8.03 3.76 4.65
CA GLY A 550 8.82 4.98 4.72
C GLY A 550 8.82 5.63 6.10
N SER A 551 9.82 6.48 6.32
CA SER A 551 10.04 7.28 7.51
C SER A 551 8.93 8.30 7.76
N VAL A 552 8.94 8.89 8.95
CA VAL A 552 8.10 10.04 9.29
C VAL A 552 8.36 11.24 8.37
N SER A 553 9.59 11.41 7.87
CA SER A 553 9.93 12.48 6.92
C SER A 553 9.20 12.27 5.60
N HIS A 554 9.17 11.04 5.08
CA HIS A 554 8.40 10.71 3.89
C HIS A 554 6.90 10.99 4.10
N GLN A 555 6.32 10.46 5.18
CA GLN A 555 4.90 10.64 5.49
C GLN A 555 4.53 12.13 5.67
N ALA A 556 5.39 12.90 6.35
CA ALA A 556 5.20 14.33 6.54
C ALA A 556 5.32 15.10 5.22
N GLN A 557 6.29 14.78 4.36
CA GLN A 557 6.44 15.41 3.06
C GLN A 557 5.20 15.23 2.17
N THR A 558 4.68 14.00 2.09
CA THR A 558 3.43 13.71 1.37
C THR A 558 2.25 14.48 1.99
N ARG A 559 2.06 14.37 3.30
CA ARG A 559 0.92 15.02 3.96
C ARG A 559 0.95 16.54 3.79
N LEU A 560 2.10 17.14 4.08
CA LEU A 560 2.24 18.59 4.04
C LEU A 560 2.10 19.11 2.61
N TYR A 561 2.52 18.36 1.59
CA TYR A 561 2.33 18.80 0.21
C TYR A 561 0.89 18.66 -0.27
N PHE A 562 0.16 17.63 0.17
CA PHE A 562 -1.26 17.48 -0.11
C PHE A 562 -2.15 18.54 0.59
N ASP A 563 -1.81 18.91 1.83
CA ASP A 563 -2.54 19.93 2.61
C ASP A 563 -2.34 21.37 2.06
N LEU A 564 -1.36 21.56 1.17
CA LEU A 564 -0.88 22.85 0.65
C LEU A 564 -1.46 23.19 -0.73
#